data_AF-B7FQX3-F1
#
_entry.id   AF-B7FQX3-F1
#
_cell.length_a   1.000
_cell.length_b   1.000
_cell.length_c   1.000
_cell.angle_alpha   90.00
_cell.angle_beta   90.00
_cell.angle_gamma   90.00
#
_symmetry.space_group_name_H-M   'P 1'
#
loop_
_entity.id
_entity.type
_entity.pdbx_description
1 polymer ?
#
loop_
_entity_poly.entity_id
_entity_poly.type
_entity_poly.pdbx_seq_one_letter_code
_entity_poly.pdbx_strand_id
1 'polypeptide(L)'
;MKILYRRFLLRSLIGLHFLLTFCQAFQRPCSMLFNGARSLRTLQFMVDDENMDSMRRLLEKSWNSESMGPIPTNAESAADSAAKSILEALDRKQIPLFFVDILLPQYDITQGDRLYDEVLAVEFCIALANRLEGKSVIVVKDQRTMDTVKRILDRREFGSSLSIGDERENGQDDNEAQSGSSGVTNEVEYFDDFADFGAAGSPSTNLDPSFGSSSSDNNLDLFRRQLMSSWESESISSDETQKDTKGVPPASTKSSVQRYRLASMMGSVDIKYGSDMVDKVAKAVSDNAQPKADEDTLIILSAISPQELIGIRGLVGKYKGEKKIVLVNCQLKPIPRELISAQTVYCILPLIARDKTIDRSNTDSGKLEPDPPQPKIVVLKRYPRDWEVFVDIGDGFKLGATAPAGRYKKMPPMEWIAGAVKRYLQSMR
;
A
#
# COMPACT_ATOMS: atom_id res chain seq x y z
N MET A 1 46.81 -33.29 23.99
CA MET A 1 46.25 -32.00 23.50
C MET A 1 46.78 -31.54 22.14
N LYS A 2 48.10 -31.59 21.83
CA LYS A 2 48.65 -31.06 20.55
C LYS A 2 48.08 -31.69 19.26
N ILE A 3 47.62 -32.95 19.30
CA ILE A 3 47.08 -33.66 18.11
C ILE A 3 45.63 -33.24 17.81
N LEU A 4 44.83 -32.93 18.82
CA LEU A 4 43.45 -32.46 18.65
C LEU A 4 43.40 -31.04 18.06
N TYR A 5 44.32 -30.17 18.46
CA TYR A 5 44.40 -28.80 17.92
C TYR A 5 44.77 -28.78 16.43
N ARG A 6 45.64 -29.70 15.98
CA ARG A 6 45.99 -29.84 14.56
C ARG A 6 44.81 -30.30 13.70
N ARG A 7 43.94 -31.18 14.21
CA ARG A 7 42.76 -31.63 13.47
C ARG A 7 41.67 -30.56 13.37
N PHE A 8 41.56 -29.69 14.37
CA PHE A 8 40.62 -28.57 14.35
C PHE A 8 41.06 -27.48 13.37
N LEU A 9 42.34 -27.10 13.38
CA LEU A 9 42.89 -26.13 12.42
C LEU A 9 42.82 -26.62 10.96
N LEU A 10 43.05 -27.91 10.71
CA LEU A 10 42.98 -28.46 9.35
C LEU A 10 41.54 -28.45 8.81
N ARG A 11 40.53 -28.71 9.65
CA ARG A 11 39.11 -28.62 9.26
C ARG A 11 38.67 -27.17 9.01
N SER A 12 39.17 -26.23 9.79
CA SER A 12 38.89 -24.80 9.59
C SER A 12 39.51 -24.27 8.29
N LEU A 13 40.71 -24.72 7.93
CA LEU A 13 41.39 -24.33 6.69
C LEU A 13 40.72 -24.91 5.44
N ILE A 14 40.22 -26.15 5.50
CA ILE A 14 39.49 -26.75 4.38
C ILE A 14 38.15 -26.04 4.15
N GLY A 15 37.45 -25.63 5.22
CA GLY A 15 36.23 -24.84 5.10
C GLY A 15 36.46 -23.44 4.49
N LEU A 16 37.56 -22.77 4.88
CA LEU A 16 37.93 -21.47 4.33
C LEU A 16 38.33 -21.56 2.84
N HIS A 17 39.04 -22.63 2.47
CA HIS A 17 39.43 -22.85 1.07
C HIS A 17 38.22 -23.16 0.19
N PHE A 18 37.21 -23.90 0.70
CA PHE A 18 35.96 -24.13 -0.03
C PHE A 18 35.16 -22.83 -0.22
N LEU A 19 35.13 -21.93 0.77
CA LEU A 19 34.46 -20.63 0.65
C LEU A 19 35.15 -19.71 -0.38
N LEU A 20 36.49 -19.68 -0.39
CA LEU A 20 37.26 -18.87 -1.32
C LEU A 20 37.19 -19.39 -2.76
N THR A 21 37.23 -20.71 -2.96
CA THR A 21 37.07 -21.31 -4.29
C THR A 21 35.64 -21.16 -4.82
N PHE A 22 34.63 -21.14 -3.94
CA PHE A 22 33.24 -20.87 -4.34
C PHE A 22 33.00 -19.40 -4.74
N CYS A 23 33.69 -18.45 -4.10
CA CYS A 23 33.65 -17.03 -4.51
C CYS A 23 34.35 -16.77 -5.85
N GLN A 24 35.46 -17.47 -6.16
CA GLN A 24 36.16 -17.30 -7.44
C GLN A 24 35.44 -17.96 -8.62
N ALA A 25 34.63 -19.01 -8.39
CA ALA A 25 33.80 -19.61 -9.44
C ALA A 25 32.64 -18.71 -9.92
N PHE A 26 32.32 -17.62 -9.21
CA PHE A 26 31.25 -16.68 -9.56
C PHE A 26 31.71 -15.42 -10.29
N GLN A 27 33.01 -15.22 -10.51
CA GLN A 27 33.57 -14.16 -11.36
C GLN A 27 33.84 -14.66 -12.78
N ARG A 28 32.84 -15.23 -13.46
CA ARG A 28 32.86 -15.33 -14.92
C ARG A 28 32.11 -14.15 -15.52
N PRO A 29 32.67 -13.42 -16.50
CA PRO A 29 31.97 -12.34 -17.16
C PRO A 29 30.83 -12.91 -18.01
N CYS A 30 29.59 -12.69 -17.58
CA CYS A 30 28.41 -12.85 -18.43
C CYS A 30 28.35 -11.71 -19.45
N SER A 31 29.30 -11.70 -20.38
CA SER A 31 29.20 -10.96 -21.63
C SER A 31 28.88 -11.96 -22.72
N MET A 32 27.59 -12.19 -23.00
CA MET A 32 27.04 -12.58 -24.31
C MET A 32 25.52 -12.81 -24.19
N LEU A 33 24.78 -12.28 -25.18
CA LEU A 33 23.36 -12.51 -25.51
C LEU A 33 22.30 -11.64 -24.81
N PHE A 34 22.41 -10.31 -24.98
CA PHE A 34 21.23 -9.46 -25.12
C PHE A 34 20.85 -9.41 -26.61
N ASN A 35 20.08 -10.40 -27.07
CA ASN A 35 19.38 -10.32 -28.35
C ASN A 35 18.09 -11.13 -28.25
N GLY A 36 16.95 -10.43 -28.36
CA GLY A 36 15.67 -11.05 -28.70
C GLY A 36 14.72 -11.39 -27.55
N ALA A 37 14.31 -10.41 -26.74
CA ALA A 37 13.01 -10.46 -26.07
C ALA A 37 12.05 -9.49 -26.77
N ARG A 38 11.37 -10.01 -27.79
CA ARG A 38 10.27 -9.35 -28.48
C ARG A 38 9.13 -9.09 -27.50
N SER A 39 8.67 -7.84 -27.47
CA SER A 39 7.27 -7.44 -27.20
C SER A 39 6.62 -8.06 -25.97
N LEU A 40 7.05 -7.64 -24.77
CA LEU A 40 6.11 -7.50 -23.67
C LEU A 40 5.27 -6.27 -23.97
N ARG A 41 4.09 -6.49 -24.57
CA ARG A 41 3.08 -5.44 -24.70
C ARG A 41 2.72 -4.97 -23.29
N THR A 42 3.09 -3.74 -22.98
CA THR A 42 2.48 -2.93 -21.94
C THR A 42 0.97 -2.98 -22.20
N LEU A 43 0.23 -3.68 -21.35
CA LEU A 43 -1.21 -3.43 -21.23
C LEU A 43 -1.31 -2.00 -20.72
N GLN A 44 -1.58 -1.08 -21.64
CA GLN A 44 -1.83 0.31 -21.33
C GLN A 44 -3.22 0.36 -20.69
N PHE A 45 -3.25 0.19 -19.37
CA PHE A 45 -4.42 0.48 -18.56
C PHE A 45 -4.62 1.99 -18.61
N MET A 46 -5.36 2.49 -19.61
CA MET A 46 -5.93 3.84 -19.53
C MET A 46 -7.09 3.73 -18.55
N VAL A 47 -6.86 4.22 -17.34
CA VAL A 47 -7.81 4.20 -16.22
C VAL A 47 -8.05 5.66 -15.86
N ASP A 48 -9.17 6.19 -16.31
CA ASP A 48 -9.71 7.46 -15.83
C ASP A 48 -10.24 7.28 -14.40
N ASP A 49 -10.22 8.30 -13.55
CA ASP A 49 -10.66 8.21 -12.15
C ASP A 49 -12.11 7.71 -12.00
N GLU A 50 -12.99 8.01 -12.97
CA GLU A 50 -14.35 7.45 -13.03
C GLU A 50 -14.36 5.91 -13.06
N ASN A 51 -13.33 5.30 -13.64
CA ASN A 51 -13.20 3.85 -13.74
C ASN A 51 -12.91 3.19 -12.38
N MET A 52 -12.30 3.93 -11.45
CA MET A 52 -11.95 3.45 -10.10
C MET A 52 -13.18 3.29 -9.22
N ASP A 53 -13.97 4.36 -9.12
CA ASP A 53 -15.23 4.34 -8.39
C ASP A 53 -16.25 3.43 -9.07
N SER A 54 -16.23 3.37 -10.41
CA SER A 54 -17.00 2.37 -11.14
C SER A 54 -16.60 0.96 -10.73
N MET A 55 -15.30 0.63 -10.67
CA MET A 55 -14.84 -0.69 -10.25
C MET A 55 -15.19 -1.02 -8.79
N ARG A 56 -15.06 -0.06 -7.88
CA ARG A 56 -15.50 -0.22 -6.48
C ARG A 56 -17.00 -0.51 -6.41
N ARG A 57 -17.83 0.36 -6.99
CA ARG A 57 -19.31 0.21 -7.00
C ARG A 57 -19.72 -1.10 -7.66
N LEU A 58 -19.00 -1.50 -8.71
CA LEU A 58 -19.20 -2.74 -9.43
C LEU A 58 -18.90 -3.97 -8.55
N LEU A 59 -17.81 -3.94 -7.79
CA LEU A 59 -17.51 -4.95 -6.80
C LEU A 59 -18.63 -4.99 -5.76
N GLU A 60 -18.93 -3.88 -5.10
CA GLU A 60 -19.96 -3.79 -4.04
C GLU A 60 -21.33 -4.30 -4.49
N LYS A 61 -21.77 -3.95 -5.70
CA LYS A 61 -23.08 -4.36 -6.24
C LYS A 61 -23.15 -5.86 -6.54
N SER A 62 -22.04 -6.46 -6.97
CA SER A 62 -22.02 -7.81 -7.54
C SER A 62 -21.40 -8.84 -6.58
N TRP A 63 -20.86 -8.39 -5.45
CA TRP A 63 -20.12 -9.19 -4.49
C TRP A 63 -21.04 -10.13 -3.71
N ASN A 64 -20.67 -11.41 -3.68
CA ASN A 64 -21.35 -12.41 -2.85
C ASN A 64 -20.56 -12.67 -1.56
N SER A 65 -21.01 -12.06 -0.46
CA SER A 65 -20.36 -12.18 0.85
C SER A 65 -20.34 -13.61 1.41
N GLU A 66 -21.31 -14.45 1.04
CA GLU A 66 -21.41 -15.84 1.50
C GLU A 66 -20.29 -16.69 0.87
N SER A 67 -20.10 -16.60 -0.44
CA SER A 67 -19.07 -17.38 -1.14
C SER A 67 -17.69 -16.74 -1.07
N MET A 68 -17.60 -15.42 -1.27
CA MET A 68 -16.33 -14.68 -1.44
C MET A 68 -15.77 -14.10 -0.13
N GLY A 69 -16.55 -14.16 0.97
CA GLY A 69 -16.21 -13.52 2.24
C GLY A 69 -16.49 -12.01 2.24
N PRO A 70 -16.14 -11.27 3.31
CA PRO A 70 -16.41 -9.83 3.37
C PRO A 70 -15.61 -9.06 2.32
N ILE A 71 -16.26 -8.10 1.65
CA ILE A 71 -15.57 -7.17 0.75
C ILE A 71 -14.71 -6.21 1.58
N PRO A 72 -13.42 -6.01 1.24
CA PRO A 72 -12.57 -5.01 1.88
C PRO A 72 -12.96 -3.60 1.46
N THR A 73 -14.03 -3.04 2.06
CA THR A 73 -14.46 -1.66 1.79
C THR A 73 -13.48 -0.61 2.34
N ASN A 74 -12.76 -0.95 3.42
CA ASN A 74 -11.80 -0.08 4.09
C ASN A 74 -10.55 -0.86 4.53
N ALA A 75 -9.53 -0.12 4.95
CA ALA A 75 -8.25 -0.67 5.39
C ALA A 75 -8.41 -1.68 6.55
N GLU A 76 -9.31 -1.44 7.49
CA GLU A 76 -9.54 -2.32 8.65
C GLU A 76 -10.17 -3.66 8.28
N SER A 77 -11.24 -3.65 7.46
CA SER A 77 -11.91 -4.87 6.98
C SER A 77 -10.96 -5.72 6.11
N ALA A 78 -10.15 -5.07 5.29
CA ALA A 78 -9.11 -5.72 4.51
C ALA A 78 -8.06 -6.35 5.43
N ALA A 79 -7.58 -5.60 6.43
CA ALA A 79 -6.60 -6.07 7.41
C ALA A 79 -7.12 -7.25 8.23
N ASP A 80 -8.39 -7.25 8.61
CA ASP A 80 -9.03 -8.35 9.34
C ASP A 80 -9.05 -9.64 8.53
N SER A 81 -9.39 -9.53 7.25
CA SER A 81 -9.41 -10.67 6.33
C SER A 81 -7.99 -11.22 6.08
N ALA A 82 -7.02 -10.33 5.92
CA ALA A 82 -5.62 -10.69 5.73
C ALA A 82 -5.02 -11.31 7.00
N ALA A 83 -5.28 -10.72 8.18
CA ALA A 83 -4.80 -11.20 9.47
C ALA A 83 -5.32 -12.61 9.76
N LYS A 84 -6.61 -12.88 9.55
CA LYS A 84 -7.18 -14.24 9.66
C LYS A 84 -6.43 -15.24 8.77
N SER A 85 -6.20 -14.88 7.52
CA SER A 85 -5.47 -15.73 6.56
C SER A 85 -4.01 -15.98 6.98
N ILE A 86 -3.34 -14.99 7.58
CA ILE A 86 -1.97 -15.10 8.10
C ILE A 86 -1.92 -15.99 9.34
N LEU A 87 -2.80 -15.75 10.32
CA LEU A 87 -2.86 -16.53 11.57
C LEU A 87 -3.16 -18.00 11.29
N GLU A 88 -4.13 -18.28 10.42
CA GLU A 88 -4.42 -19.66 9.98
C GLU A 88 -3.23 -20.32 9.26
N ALA A 89 -2.43 -19.55 8.53
CA ALA A 89 -1.22 -20.04 7.89
C ALA A 89 -0.09 -20.33 8.89
N LEU A 90 0.08 -19.46 9.89
CA LEU A 90 1.03 -19.64 10.99
C LEU A 90 0.72 -20.94 11.77
N ASP A 91 -0.55 -21.15 12.12
CA ASP A 91 -1.00 -22.32 12.90
C ASP A 91 -0.74 -23.65 12.16
N ARG A 92 -0.90 -23.66 10.83
CA ARG A 92 -0.81 -24.90 10.03
C ARG A 92 0.58 -25.24 9.53
N LYS A 93 1.34 -24.23 9.08
CA LYS A 93 2.52 -24.48 8.25
C LYS A 93 3.83 -24.02 8.87
N GLN A 94 3.79 -23.25 9.96
CA GLN A 94 4.98 -22.64 10.57
C GLN A 94 5.87 -21.87 9.56
N ILE A 95 5.31 -21.40 8.44
CA ILE A 95 6.05 -20.59 7.47
C ILE A 95 5.97 -19.16 7.96
N PRO A 96 7.09 -18.46 8.25
CA PRO A 96 7.06 -17.11 8.79
C PRO A 96 7.02 -16.03 7.70
N LEU A 97 6.81 -16.38 6.43
CA LEU A 97 7.01 -15.49 5.29
C LEU A 97 5.81 -15.50 4.34
N PHE A 98 5.17 -14.34 4.18
CA PHE A 98 3.86 -14.22 3.55
C PHE A 98 3.82 -13.14 2.48
N PHE A 99 3.07 -13.39 1.40
CA PHE A 99 2.63 -12.35 0.47
C PHE A 99 1.17 -12.00 0.74
N VAL A 100 0.88 -10.70 0.72
CA VAL A 100 -0.46 -10.11 0.79
C VAL A 100 -0.60 -9.16 -0.40
N ASP A 101 -1.41 -9.53 -1.37
CA ASP A 101 -1.57 -8.80 -2.64
C ASP A 101 -2.99 -8.21 -2.74
N ILE A 102 -3.17 -7.01 -2.18
CA ILE A 102 -4.41 -6.22 -2.31
C ILE A 102 -4.27 -5.36 -3.55
N LEU A 103 -4.66 -5.92 -4.69
CA LEU A 103 -4.59 -5.25 -6.00
C LEU A 103 -5.92 -4.54 -6.31
N LEU A 104 -6.58 -4.05 -5.27
CA LEU A 104 -7.62 -3.03 -5.44
C LEU A 104 -6.92 -1.75 -5.86
N PRO A 105 -7.50 -0.96 -6.76
CA PRO A 105 -6.66 -0.02 -7.47
C PRO A 105 -6.16 1.16 -6.60
N GLN A 106 -6.79 1.44 -5.44
CA GLN A 106 -6.22 2.37 -4.43
C GLN A 106 -4.93 1.88 -3.78
N TYR A 107 -4.70 0.57 -3.80
CA TYR A 107 -3.56 -0.10 -3.19
C TYR A 107 -2.59 -0.67 -4.25
N ASP A 108 -2.97 -0.65 -5.53
CA ASP A 108 -2.22 -1.29 -6.61
C ASP A 108 -1.18 -0.36 -7.23
N ILE A 109 0.07 -0.57 -6.81
CA ILE A 109 1.22 0.13 -7.37
C ILE A 109 1.51 -0.15 -8.85
N THR A 110 0.90 -1.18 -9.49
CA THR A 110 1.08 -1.38 -10.94
C THR A 110 0.49 -0.25 -11.77
N GLN A 111 -0.51 0.46 -11.24
CA GLN A 111 -1.25 1.51 -11.95
C GLN A 111 -0.49 2.84 -11.98
N GLY A 112 0.70 2.88 -11.36
CA GLY A 112 1.57 4.05 -11.28
C GLY A 112 1.30 4.91 -10.05
N ASP A 113 2.24 5.82 -9.77
CA ASP A 113 2.27 6.68 -8.58
C ASP A 113 1.02 7.58 -8.41
N ARG A 114 0.20 7.72 -9.47
CA ARG A 114 -1.02 8.55 -9.42
C ARG A 114 -2.22 7.86 -8.78
N LEU A 115 -2.32 6.54 -8.91
CA LEU A 115 -3.50 5.77 -8.48
C LEU A 115 -3.24 5.02 -7.17
N TYR A 116 -1.96 4.81 -6.85
CA TYR A 116 -1.57 4.25 -5.58
C TYR A 116 -1.62 5.31 -4.48
N ASP A 117 -2.41 5.04 -3.45
CA ASP A 117 -2.45 5.86 -2.25
C ASP A 117 -1.54 5.23 -1.18
N GLU A 118 -0.33 5.78 -1.02
CA GLU A 118 0.61 5.34 0.02
C GLU A 118 0.00 5.37 1.41
N VAL A 119 -0.86 6.36 1.69
CA VAL A 119 -1.42 6.58 3.03
C VAL A 119 -2.40 5.47 3.34
N LEU A 120 -3.35 5.19 2.45
CA LEU A 120 -4.29 4.08 2.62
C LEU A 120 -3.56 2.74 2.74
N ALA A 121 -2.50 2.53 1.96
CA ALA A 121 -1.73 1.31 2.04
C ALA A 121 -0.98 1.17 3.38
N VAL A 122 -0.47 2.26 3.95
CA VAL A 122 0.10 2.24 5.30
C VAL A 122 -0.98 2.07 6.37
N GLU A 123 -2.15 2.68 6.23
CA GLU A 123 -3.28 2.48 7.16
C GLU A 123 -3.72 1.01 7.20
N PHE A 124 -3.77 0.36 6.03
CA PHE A 124 -3.95 -1.09 5.94
C PHE A 124 -2.87 -1.84 6.73
N CYS A 125 -1.59 -1.47 6.58
CA CYS A 125 -0.49 -2.11 7.32
C CYS A 125 -0.57 -1.86 8.83
N ILE A 126 -1.02 -0.69 9.27
CA ILE A 126 -1.23 -0.34 10.67
C ILE A 126 -2.36 -1.18 11.25
N ALA A 127 -3.50 -1.22 10.57
CA ALA A 127 -4.63 -2.06 10.97
C ALA A 127 -4.20 -3.53 11.03
N LEU A 128 -3.43 -4.00 10.05
CA LEU A 128 -2.89 -5.36 10.03
C LEU A 128 -1.96 -5.61 11.22
N ALA A 129 -1.01 -4.72 11.49
CA ALA A 129 -0.09 -4.82 12.62
C ALA A 129 -0.82 -4.90 13.97
N ASN A 130 -1.93 -4.17 14.13
CA ASN A 130 -2.73 -4.19 15.34
C ASN A 130 -3.49 -5.51 15.56
N ARG A 131 -3.81 -6.23 14.47
CA ARG A 131 -4.48 -7.54 14.49
C ARG A 131 -3.53 -8.72 14.61
N LEU A 132 -2.25 -8.53 14.31
CA LEU A 132 -1.20 -9.52 14.53
C LEU A 132 -0.71 -9.48 15.99
N GLU A 133 -0.25 -10.62 16.49
CA GLU A 133 0.33 -10.71 17.83
C GLU A 133 1.75 -10.14 17.87
N GLY A 134 2.07 -9.42 18.95
CA GLY A 134 3.38 -8.82 19.19
C GLY A 134 3.48 -7.37 18.68
N LYS A 135 4.70 -6.83 18.66
CA LYS A 135 4.98 -5.53 18.04
C LYS A 135 5.44 -5.71 16.61
N SER A 136 5.07 -4.78 15.74
CA SER A 136 5.41 -4.81 14.32
C SER A 136 6.23 -3.60 13.89
N VAL A 137 7.15 -3.78 12.96
CA VAL A 137 7.72 -2.66 12.18
C VAL A 137 7.13 -2.67 10.79
N ILE A 138 6.67 -1.51 10.34
CA ILE A 138 6.17 -1.28 8.99
C ILE A 138 7.24 -0.50 8.24
N VAL A 139 7.85 -1.14 7.25
CA VAL A 139 8.94 -0.58 6.44
C VAL A 139 8.36 -0.05 5.13
N VAL A 140 8.43 1.28 4.98
CA VAL A 140 8.12 1.98 3.73
C VAL A 140 9.41 2.26 2.94
N LYS A 141 9.28 2.67 1.67
CA LYS A 141 10.39 2.88 0.74
C LYS A 141 11.45 3.87 1.24
N ASP A 142 11.06 5.11 1.49
CA ASP A 142 11.98 6.20 1.79
C ASP A 142 11.47 7.13 2.90
N GLN A 143 12.35 8.03 3.35
CA GLN A 143 12.05 8.98 4.43
C GLN A 143 10.92 9.94 4.05
N ARG A 144 10.84 10.33 2.77
CA ARG A 144 9.81 11.26 2.29
C ARG A 144 8.43 10.63 2.41
N THR A 145 8.25 9.39 1.95
CA THR A 145 7.00 8.64 2.13
C THR A 145 6.65 8.52 3.61
N MET A 146 7.63 8.18 4.46
CA MET A 146 7.39 8.06 5.90
C MET A 146 6.92 9.38 6.52
N ASP A 147 7.55 10.51 6.19
CA ASP A 147 7.22 11.83 6.75
C ASP A 147 5.85 12.31 6.28
N THR A 148 5.51 12.08 5.00
CA THR A 148 4.18 12.37 4.46
C THR A 148 3.10 11.58 5.21
N VAL A 149 3.29 10.28 5.36
CA VAL A 149 2.31 9.42 6.04
C VAL A 149 2.17 9.80 7.50
N LYS A 150 3.27 10.03 8.23
CA LYS A 150 3.22 10.50 9.62
C LYS A 150 2.42 11.79 9.76
N ARG A 151 2.71 12.79 8.93
CA ARG A 151 1.99 14.07 8.94
C ARG A 151 0.48 13.90 8.75
N ILE A 152 0.07 12.99 7.86
CA ILE A 152 -1.35 12.76 7.58
C ILE A 152 -2.02 12.00 8.73
N LEU A 153 -1.36 10.98 9.29
CA LEU A 153 -1.85 10.25 10.46
C LEU A 153 -2.00 11.19 11.67
N ASP A 154 -0.98 12.01 11.96
CA ASP A 154 -1.01 12.97 13.06
C ASP A 154 -2.21 13.93 12.88
N ARG A 155 -2.39 14.50 11.68
CA ARG A 155 -3.54 15.39 11.39
C ARG A 155 -4.89 14.71 11.62
N ARG A 156 -5.04 13.43 11.25
CA ARG A 156 -6.29 12.66 11.46
C ARG A 156 -6.53 12.40 12.95
N GLU A 157 -5.49 12.08 13.71
CA GLU A 157 -5.59 11.91 15.17
C GLU A 157 -5.98 13.22 15.87
N PHE A 158 -5.38 14.35 15.48
CA PHE A 158 -5.75 15.67 16.02
C PHE A 158 -7.18 16.07 15.64
N GLY A 159 -7.58 15.89 14.39
CA GLY A 159 -8.93 16.22 13.91
C GLY A 159 -10.03 15.42 14.62
N SER A 160 -9.78 14.15 14.92
CA SER A 160 -10.73 13.31 15.67
C SER A 160 -10.85 13.69 17.15
N SER A 161 -9.86 14.38 17.73
CA SER A 161 -9.88 14.76 19.14
C SER A 161 -10.69 16.03 19.41
N LEU A 162 -10.78 16.93 18.44
CA LEU A 162 -11.50 18.20 18.56
C LEU A 162 -13.03 18.04 18.43
N SER A 163 -13.51 17.02 17.71
CA SER A 163 -14.94 16.77 17.50
C SER A 163 -15.68 16.20 18.72
N ILE A 164 -14.96 15.82 19.79
CA ILE A 164 -15.55 15.22 21.00
C ILE A 164 -15.80 16.28 22.11
N GLY A 165 -15.38 17.53 21.90
CA GLY A 165 -15.38 18.57 22.93
C GLY A 165 -16.65 19.42 23.10
N ASP A 166 -17.53 19.49 22.10
CA ASP A 166 -18.58 20.54 22.05
C ASP A 166 -20.00 20.10 22.46
N GLU A 167 -20.19 18.88 23.00
CA GLU A 167 -21.51 18.42 23.46
C GLU A 167 -21.71 18.51 24.99
N ARG A 168 -21.29 19.60 25.64
CA ARG A 168 -21.65 19.84 27.05
C ARG A 168 -22.26 21.20 27.34
N GLU A 169 -23.51 21.11 27.79
CA GLU A 169 -24.29 22.03 28.62
C GLU A 169 -24.86 23.29 27.95
N ASN A 170 -25.94 23.10 27.20
CA ASN A 170 -27.08 24.02 27.29
C ASN A 170 -28.29 23.27 27.84
N GLY A 171 -28.33 23.19 29.17
CA GLY A 171 -29.55 22.90 29.89
C GLY A 171 -30.47 24.12 29.84
N GLN A 172 -31.65 23.92 29.26
CA GLN A 172 -32.94 24.35 29.79
C GLN A 172 -33.29 25.85 29.70
N ASP A 173 -34.11 26.19 28.71
CA ASP A 173 -35.30 27.01 28.97
C ASP A 173 -36.41 26.69 27.95
N ASP A 174 -37.58 26.41 28.50
CA ASP A 174 -38.81 26.02 27.82
C ASP A 174 -39.35 27.17 26.95
N ASN A 175 -39.71 26.90 25.70
CA ASN A 175 -40.92 27.47 25.08
C ASN A 175 -41.30 26.80 23.76
N GLU A 176 -42.57 26.38 23.71
CA GLU A 176 -43.29 25.89 22.53
C GLU A 176 -43.36 26.96 21.42
N ALA A 177 -43.08 26.57 20.18
CA ALA A 177 -44.05 26.60 19.06
C ALA A 177 -43.37 26.65 17.68
N GLN A 178 -44.00 25.94 16.73
CA GLN A 178 -44.01 26.17 15.28
C GLN A 178 -42.81 25.76 14.41
N SER A 179 -43.03 24.66 13.68
CA SER A 179 -43.08 24.61 12.22
C SER A 179 -41.89 25.14 11.41
N GLY A 180 -41.14 24.23 10.79
CA GLY A 180 -40.26 24.59 9.68
C GLY A 180 -39.30 23.49 9.28
N SER A 181 -39.77 22.53 8.50
CA SER A 181 -38.94 21.56 7.78
C SER A 181 -38.04 22.28 6.77
N SER A 182 -36.72 22.26 6.99
CA SER A 182 -35.71 22.54 5.96
C SER A 182 -34.54 21.57 6.15
N GLY A 183 -34.42 20.64 5.19
CA GLY A 183 -33.32 19.68 5.14
C GLY A 183 -32.00 20.38 4.86
N VAL A 184 -31.06 20.26 5.79
CA VAL A 184 -29.65 20.64 5.60
C VAL A 184 -28.90 19.38 5.22
N THR A 185 -28.51 19.28 3.95
CA THR A 185 -27.56 18.30 3.45
C THR A 185 -26.16 18.73 3.90
N ASN A 186 -25.51 17.90 4.73
CA ASN A 186 -24.07 18.03 4.99
C ASN A 186 -23.31 17.69 3.71
N GLU A 187 -23.02 18.72 2.92
CA GLU A 187 -22.03 18.67 1.84
C GLU A 187 -20.64 18.68 2.49
N VAL A 188 -19.98 17.52 2.48
CA VAL A 188 -18.58 17.40 2.87
C VAL A 188 -17.76 17.97 1.70
N GLU A 189 -17.30 19.21 1.82
CA GLU A 189 -16.33 19.82 0.90
C GLU A 189 -15.06 18.96 0.87
N TYR A 190 -14.85 18.27 -0.26
CA TYR A 190 -13.60 17.60 -0.58
C TYR A 190 -12.55 18.69 -0.90
N PHE A 191 -11.56 18.85 -0.01
CA PHE A 191 -10.38 19.68 -0.25
C PHE A 191 -9.51 19.04 -1.35
N ASP A 192 -9.51 19.65 -2.54
CA ASP A 192 -8.74 19.27 -3.73
C ASP A 192 -7.35 19.95 -3.75
N ASP A 193 -6.59 19.81 -2.67
CA ASP A 193 -5.29 20.49 -2.47
C ASP A 193 -4.07 19.64 -2.92
N PHE A 194 -4.26 18.65 -3.79
CA PHE A 194 -3.16 17.76 -4.24
C PHE A 194 -2.59 18.09 -5.63
N ALA A 195 -3.12 19.09 -6.33
CA ALA A 195 -2.81 19.30 -7.75
C ALA A 195 -1.54 20.11 -8.07
N ASP A 196 -0.85 20.75 -7.12
CA ASP A 196 0.25 21.68 -7.43
C ASP A 196 1.60 21.35 -6.77
N PHE A 197 2.17 20.18 -7.11
CA PHE A 197 3.55 19.87 -6.75
C PHE A 197 4.34 19.24 -7.92
N GLY A 198 4.81 20.11 -8.83
CA GLY A 198 6.13 19.92 -9.44
C GLY A 198 6.18 19.69 -10.95
N ALA A 199 5.90 20.72 -11.74
CA ALA A 199 6.48 20.89 -13.07
C ALA A 199 7.61 21.95 -13.00
N ALA A 200 8.79 21.53 -12.55
CA ALA A 200 9.98 22.38 -12.60
C ALA A 200 10.79 22.08 -13.88
N GLY A 201 10.81 23.04 -14.80
CA GLY A 201 12.00 23.33 -15.62
C GLY A 201 11.94 22.99 -17.10
N SER A 202 11.48 23.94 -17.92
CA SER A 202 11.99 24.16 -19.29
C SER A 202 11.91 25.66 -19.61
N PRO A 203 13.03 26.35 -19.93
CA PRO A 203 13.02 27.78 -20.20
C PRO A 203 12.95 28.06 -21.71
N SER A 204 11.86 28.69 -22.16
CA SER A 204 11.69 29.45 -23.41
C SER A 204 10.17 29.51 -23.69
N THR A 205 9.49 30.59 -24.06
CA THR A 205 9.83 31.90 -24.62
C THR A 205 8.53 32.71 -24.63
N ASN A 206 8.63 34.02 -24.38
CA ASN A 206 7.74 35.11 -24.78
C ASN A 206 6.35 34.72 -25.32
N LEU A 207 5.29 34.94 -24.53
CA LEU A 207 3.99 35.40 -25.03
C LEU A 207 3.33 36.31 -23.98
N ASP A 208 3.04 37.52 -24.45
CA ASP A 208 2.20 38.55 -23.83
C ASP A 208 0.78 38.00 -23.59
N PRO A 209 0.10 38.39 -22.50
CA PRO A 209 -1.26 38.89 -22.73
C PRO A 209 -1.64 40.07 -21.83
N SER A 210 -1.91 41.20 -22.47
CA SER A 210 -2.93 42.15 -22.04
C SER A 210 -4.30 41.45 -21.96
N PHE A 211 -4.84 41.21 -20.76
CA PHE A 211 -6.28 41.01 -20.59
C PHE A 211 -6.79 41.50 -19.22
N GLY A 212 -7.61 42.56 -19.29
CA GLY A 212 -8.87 42.71 -18.56
C GLY A 212 -8.85 42.68 -17.04
N SER A 213 -8.83 43.87 -16.42
CA SER A 213 -9.25 44.05 -15.04
C SER A 213 -10.74 43.68 -14.89
N SER A 214 -11.03 42.76 -13.97
CA SER A 214 -12.38 42.62 -13.42
C SER A 214 -12.29 42.57 -11.90
N SER A 215 -13.11 43.40 -11.28
CA SER A 215 -13.01 43.92 -9.92
C SER A 215 -13.58 42.96 -8.87
N SER A 216 -12.84 41.88 -8.55
CA SER A 216 -13.24 40.89 -7.53
C SER A 216 -12.20 40.64 -6.41
N ASP A 217 -11.08 41.37 -6.38
CA ASP A 217 -9.95 41.06 -5.49
C ASP A 217 -10.08 41.55 -4.03
N ASN A 218 -11.14 42.28 -3.69
CA ASN A 218 -11.27 42.84 -2.33
C ASN A 218 -11.55 41.79 -1.23
N ASN A 219 -12.11 40.62 -1.59
CA ASN A 219 -12.39 39.55 -0.61
C ASN A 219 -11.15 38.71 -0.27
N LEU A 220 -10.22 38.57 -1.22
CA LEU A 220 -9.02 37.76 -1.04
C LEU A 220 -8.00 38.47 -0.14
N ASP A 221 -7.96 39.80 -0.21
CA ASP A 221 -7.15 40.64 0.69
C ASP A 221 -7.69 40.72 2.12
N LEU A 222 -9.02 40.65 2.32
CA LEU A 222 -9.63 40.56 3.65
C LEU A 222 -9.29 39.23 4.33
N PHE A 223 -9.35 38.13 3.58
CA PHE A 223 -8.97 36.81 4.10
C PHE A 223 -7.47 36.72 4.41
N ARG A 224 -6.60 37.26 3.54
CA ARG A 224 -5.15 37.36 3.81
C ARG A 224 -4.84 38.19 5.06
N ARG A 225 -5.55 39.30 5.29
CA ARG A 225 -5.37 40.13 6.49
C ARG A 225 -5.82 39.41 7.76
N GLN A 226 -6.88 38.62 7.69
CA GLN A 226 -7.41 37.85 8.81
C GLN A 226 -6.52 36.65 9.19
N LEU A 227 -5.83 36.06 8.20
CA LEU A 227 -4.81 35.04 8.43
C LEU A 227 -3.53 35.61 9.06
N MET A 228 -3.09 36.80 8.64
CA MET A 228 -1.89 37.44 9.19
C MET A 228 -2.11 37.95 10.62
N SER A 229 -3.31 38.46 10.96
CA SER A 229 -3.61 38.90 12.34
C SER A 229 -3.68 37.76 13.35
N SER A 230 -3.99 36.54 12.90
CA SER A 230 -3.96 35.32 13.71
C SER A 230 -2.55 34.86 14.06
N TRP A 231 -1.51 35.29 13.32
CA TRP A 231 -0.12 34.87 13.56
C TRP A 231 0.69 35.89 14.37
N GLU A 232 0.26 37.14 14.44
CA GLU A 232 0.94 38.20 15.21
C GLU A 232 0.48 38.29 16.68
N SER A 233 -0.45 37.44 17.13
CA SER A 233 -1.05 37.48 18.47
C SER A 233 -0.55 36.41 19.45
N GLU A 234 0.73 36.05 19.38
CA GLU A 234 1.45 35.39 20.50
C GLU A 234 2.77 36.11 20.79
N SER A 235 2.67 37.30 21.37
CA SER A 235 3.76 37.89 22.18
C SER A 235 3.39 37.76 23.66
N ILE A 236 3.66 36.58 24.24
CA ILE A 236 3.56 36.39 25.68
C ILE A 236 4.80 37.01 26.32
N SER A 237 4.54 38.14 26.98
CA SER A 237 5.42 38.82 27.91
C SER A 237 5.65 37.96 29.16
N SER A 238 6.89 37.98 29.61
CA SER A 238 7.31 37.60 30.97
C SER A 238 6.78 38.62 31.98
N ASP A 239 6.10 38.18 33.05
CA ASP A 239 6.67 38.18 34.40
C ASP A 239 5.72 37.64 35.49
N GLU A 240 6.36 37.22 36.58
CA GLU A 240 5.94 36.53 37.80
C GLU A 240 4.61 36.94 38.47
N THR A 241 3.93 35.98 39.14
CA THR A 241 3.71 35.97 40.60
C THR A 241 3.09 34.62 41.05
N GLN A 242 3.65 34.06 42.13
CA GLN A 242 3.23 32.86 42.86
C GLN A 242 1.77 32.89 43.35
N LYS A 243 1.05 31.76 43.24
CA LYS A 243 0.10 31.34 44.28
C LYS A 243 -0.17 29.83 44.28
N ASP A 244 0.24 29.20 45.38
CA ASP A 244 -0.06 27.83 45.78
C ASP A 244 -1.56 27.51 45.65
N THR A 245 -1.89 26.57 44.77
CA THR A 245 -3.11 25.75 44.90
C THR A 245 -2.75 24.30 44.57
N LYS A 246 -2.90 23.44 45.58
CA LYS A 246 -2.85 21.97 45.46
C LYS A 246 -3.96 21.50 44.51
N GLY A 247 -3.63 21.45 43.21
CA GLY A 247 -4.46 20.84 42.17
C GLY A 247 -4.15 19.35 42.04
N VAL A 248 -5.19 18.54 42.13
CA VAL A 248 -5.19 17.10 41.85
C VAL A 248 -4.53 16.85 40.48
N PRO A 249 -3.56 15.91 40.37
CA PRO A 249 -2.90 15.66 39.09
C PRO A 249 -3.93 15.24 38.04
N PRO A 250 -3.93 15.85 36.83
CA PRO A 250 -4.83 15.45 35.77
C PRO A 250 -4.60 13.97 35.46
N ALA A 251 -5.68 13.19 35.49
CA ALA A 251 -5.66 11.77 35.20
C ALA A 251 -4.95 11.55 33.86
N SER A 252 -3.80 10.88 33.90
CA SER A 252 -3.02 10.56 32.71
C SER A 252 -3.89 9.74 31.76
N THR A 253 -4.29 10.38 30.66
CA THR A 253 -4.95 9.74 29.54
C THR A 253 -4.09 8.55 29.14
N LYS A 254 -4.61 7.33 29.33
CA LYS A 254 -3.92 6.09 28.97
C LYS A 254 -3.63 6.15 27.47
N SER A 255 -2.41 6.52 27.10
CA SER A 255 -1.96 6.42 25.72
C SER A 255 -2.13 4.96 25.31
N SER A 256 -2.95 4.72 24.31
CA SER A 256 -3.10 3.39 23.72
C SER A 256 -1.69 2.90 23.35
N VAL A 257 -1.33 1.72 23.83
CA VAL A 257 0.01 1.17 23.59
C VAL A 257 0.13 0.90 22.09
N GLN A 258 0.83 1.79 21.38
CA GLN A 258 1.06 1.67 19.94
C GLN A 258 1.85 0.36 19.68
N ARG A 259 1.24 -0.56 18.92
CA ARG A 259 1.82 -1.89 18.63
C ARG A 259 2.69 -1.90 17.38
N TYR A 260 2.86 -0.76 16.72
CA TYR A 260 3.61 -0.65 15.48
C TYR A 260 4.62 0.48 15.53
N ARG A 261 5.65 0.39 14.68
CA ARG A 261 6.58 1.47 14.37
C ARG A 261 6.72 1.61 12.85
N LEU A 262 6.65 2.83 12.36
CA LEU A 262 7.00 3.14 10.97
C LEU A 262 8.53 3.31 10.83
N ALA A 263 9.09 2.75 9.78
CA ALA A 263 10.50 2.85 9.42
C ALA A 263 10.68 3.06 7.92
N SER A 264 11.74 3.75 7.53
CA SER A 264 12.12 3.96 6.13
C SER A 264 13.21 2.96 5.73
N MET A 265 13.04 2.30 4.57
CA MET A 265 14.01 1.34 4.05
C MET A 265 15.34 2.01 3.70
N MET A 266 15.27 3.16 3.01
CA MET A 266 16.46 3.87 2.51
C MET A 266 16.85 5.07 3.37
N GLY A 267 16.03 5.47 4.35
CA GLY A 267 16.20 6.72 5.07
C GLY A 267 16.14 7.92 4.12
N SER A 268 16.96 8.94 4.39
CA SER A 268 17.12 10.14 3.56
C SER A 268 18.21 10.01 2.48
N VAL A 269 18.72 8.79 2.26
CA VAL A 269 19.84 8.55 1.34
C VAL A 269 19.34 8.53 -0.10
N ASP A 270 19.89 9.40 -0.95
CA ASP A 270 19.69 9.34 -2.41
C ASP A 270 20.58 8.25 -3.03
N ILE A 271 19.95 7.15 -3.48
CA ILE A 271 20.64 5.99 -4.03
C ILE A 271 20.50 5.96 -5.55
N LYS A 272 21.53 6.45 -6.22
CA LYS A 272 21.66 6.43 -7.68
C LYS A 272 22.06 5.03 -8.18
N TYR A 273 21.64 4.73 -9.41
CA TYR A 273 22.06 3.52 -10.11
C TYR A 273 23.58 3.58 -10.37
N GLY A 274 24.31 2.57 -9.89
CA GLY A 274 25.76 2.50 -9.99
C GLY A 274 26.33 1.19 -9.44
N SER A 275 27.64 1.00 -9.59
CA SER A 275 28.35 -0.19 -9.07
C SER A 275 28.33 -0.27 -7.54
N ASP A 276 28.17 0.86 -6.85
CA ASP A 276 28.12 0.97 -5.39
C ASP A 276 26.69 0.92 -4.82
N MET A 277 25.68 0.75 -5.67
CA MET A 277 24.27 0.75 -5.26
C MET A 277 23.96 -0.32 -4.21
N VAL A 278 24.51 -1.54 -4.37
CA VAL A 278 24.27 -2.64 -3.44
C VAL A 278 24.78 -2.29 -2.04
N ASP A 279 25.99 -1.76 -1.93
CA ASP A 279 26.61 -1.41 -0.65
C ASP A 279 25.89 -0.24 0.01
N LYS A 280 25.47 0.77 -0.78
CA LYS A 280 24.67 1.89 -0.29
C LYS A 280 23.32 1.45 0.24
N VAL A 281 22.60 0.59 -0.48
CA VAL A 281 21.31 0.04 -0.03
C VAL A 281 21.51 -0.80 1.22
N ALA A 282 22.51 -1.68 1.25
CA ALA A 282 22.79 -2.54 2.40
C ALA A 282 23.07 -1.70 3.66
N LYS A 283 23.88 -0.64 3.52
CA LYS A 283 24.15 0.31 4.60
C LYS A 283 22.87 1.04 5.04
N ALA A 284 22.12 1.62 4.11
CA ALA A 284 20.90 2.35 4.42
C ALA A 284 19.86 1.48 5.14
N VAL A 285 19.68 0.23 4.71
CA VAL A 285 18.77 -0.74 5.34
C VAL A 285 19.27 -1.14 6.73
N SER A 286 20.58 -1.30 6.91
CA SER A 286 21.19 -1.58 8.21
C SER A 286 20.97 -0.45 9.21
N ASP A 287 21.00 0.80 8.73
CA ASP A 287 20.90 1.97 9.60
C ASP A 287 19.45 2.33 9.94
N ASN A 288 18.50 2.11 9.01
CA ASN A 288 17.15 2.69 9.12
C ASN A 288 16.01 1.67 9.34
N ALA A 289 16.12 0.46 8.78
CA ALA A 289 14.98 -0.46 8.64
C ALA A 289 15.08 -1.73 9.48
N GLN A 290 15.99 -1.77 10.45
CA GLN A 290 16.14 -2.94 11.31
C GLN A 290 14.95 -3.04 12.30
N PRO A 291 14.30 -4.20 12.42
CA PRO A 291 13.39 -4.48 13.52
C PRO A 291 14.14 -4.44 14.85
N LYS A 292 13.48 -3.93 15.90
CA LYS A 292 13.96 -3.96 17.28
C LYS A 292 13.81 -5.37 17.85
N ALA A 293 14.48 -5.63 18.98
CA ALA A 293 14.44 -6.94 19.63
C ALA A 293 13.01 -7.37 20.00
N ASP A 294 12.17 -6.42 20.42
CA ASP A 294 10.78 -6.60 20.84
C ASP A 294 9.75 -6.58 19.69
N GLU A 295 10.19 -6.38 18.45
CA GLU A 295 9.33 -6.38 17.27
C GLU A 295 9.39 -7.75 16.58
N ASP A 296 8.31 -8.52 16.64
CA ASP A 296 8.25 -9.90 16.15
C ASP A 296 7.83 -10.01 14.67
N THR A 297 7.22 -8.95 14.15
CA THR A 297 6.69 -8.90 12.78
C THR A 297 7.32 -7.75 12.00
N LEU A 298 7.78 -8.04 10.79
CA LEU A 298 8.30 -7.12 9.80
C LEU A 298 7.32 -7.06 8.63
N ILE A 299 6.61 -5.95 8.47
CA ILE A 299 5.73 -5.68 7.34
C ILE A 299 6.48 -4.78 6.36
N ILE A 300 6.60 -5.20 5.10
CA ILE A 300 7.29 -4.43 4.06
C ILE A 300 6.28 -4.06 2.98
N LEU A 301 6.18 -2.77 2.69
CA LEU A 301 5.18 -2.22 1.78
C LEU A 301 5.78 -1.90 0.40
N SER A 302 5.10 -2.33 -0.66
CA SER A 302 5.13 -1.76 -2.01
C SER A 302 6.48 -1.60 -2.71
N ALA A 303 7.35 -2.60 -2.61
CA ALA A 303 8.62 -2.59 -3.32
C ALA A 303 8.48 -2.91 -4.82
N ILE A 304 9.03 -2.04 -5.67
CA ILE A 304 9.01 -2.19 -7.14
C ILE A 304 10.42 -2.00 -7.72
N SER A 305 11.21 -1.12 -7.13
CA SER A 305 12.51 -0.71 -7.68
C SER A 305 13.61 -1.75 -7.40
N PRO A 306 14.68 -1.77 -8.22
CA PRO A 306 15.85 -2.60 -7.96
C PRO A 306 16.51 -2.34 -6.60
N GLN A 307 16.50 -1.10 -6.12
CA GLN A 307 17.02 -0.72 -4.79
C GLN A 307 16.20 -1.41 -3.69
N GLU A 308 14.88 -1.31 -3.76
CA GLU A 308 13.98 -1.95 -2.79
C GLU A 308 14.10 -3.48 -2.82
N LEU A 309 14.28 -4.07 -4.01
CA LEU A 309 14.55 -5.50 -4.16
C LEU A 309 15.81 -5.92 -3.39
N ILE A 310 16.89 -5.15 -3.49
CA ILE A 310 18.13 -5.41 -2.73
C ILE A 310 17.87 -5.28 -1.23
N GLY A 311 17.14 -4.24 -0.81
CA GLY A 311 16.82 -4.04 0.60
C GLY A 311 15.97 -5.16 1.19
N ILE A 312 14.92 -5.59 0.48
CA ILE A 312 14.10 -6.75 0.85
C ILE A 312 14.95 -8.01 0.97
N ARG A 313 15.85 -8.26 0.02
CA ARG A 313 16.73 -9.43 0.09
C ARG A 313 17.61 -9.41 1.33
N GLY A 314 18.14 -8.24 1.69
CA GLY A 314 18.90 -8.05 2.93
C GLY A 314 18.06 -8.34 4.18
N LEU A 315 16.87 -7.74 4.28
CA LEU A 315 15.97 -7.92 5.42
C LEU A 315 15.49 -9.37 5.56
N VAL A 316 15.01 -9.97 4.48
CA VAL A 316 14.55 -11.36 4.46
C VAL A 316 15.70 -12.32 4.74
N GLY A 317 16.86 -12.10 4.13
CA GLY A 317 18.05 -12.92 4.33
C GLY A 317 18.46 -12.96 5.80
N LYS A 318 18.37 -11.81 6.48
CA LYS A 318 18.70 -11.67 7.90
C LYS A 318 17.63 -12.24 8.84
N TYR A 319 16.34 -11.97 8.58
CA TYR A 319 15.28 -12.18 9.57
C TYR A 319 14.33 -13.35 9.32
N LYS A 320 14.39 -14.03 8.17
CA LYS A 320 13.43 -15.11 7.82
C LYS A 320 13.34 -16.28 8.82
N GLY A 321 14.32 -16.46 9.69
CA GLY A 321 14.33 -17.51 10.72
C GLY A 321 13.96 -17.03 12.13
N GLU A 322 13.86 -15.71 12.32
CA GLU A 322 13.69 -15.10 13.64
C GLU A 322 12.37 -14.33 13.75
N LYS A 323 11.91 -13.72 12.66
CA LYS A 323 10.76 -12.81 12.64
C LYS A 323 9.74 -13.24 11.59
N LYS A 324 8.48 -12.87 11.80
CA LYS A 324 7.41 -13.00 10.81
C LYS A 324 7.58 -11.89 9.78
N ILE A 325 7.59 -12.20 8.49
CA ILE A 325 7.76 -11.23 7.41
C ILE A 325 6.52 -11.25 6.52
N VAL A 326 5.88 -10.08 6.38
CA VAL A 326 4.71 -9.87 5.51
C VAL A 326 5.07 -8.89 4.42
N LEU A 327 4.98 -9.34 3.17
CA LEU A 327 5.23 -8.52 1.98
C LEU A 327 3.88 -8.08 1.42
N VAL A 328 3.58 -6.79 1.53
CA VAL A 328 2.32 -6.20 1.07
C VAL A 328 2.54 -5.55 -0.30
N ASN A 329 1.79 -6.00 -1.31
CA ASN A 329 1.81 -5.50 -2.69
C ASN A 329 3.19 -5.47 -3.37
N CYS A 330 4.15 -6.27 -2.89
CA CYS A 330 5.53 -6.23 -3.39
C CYS A 330 5.67 -6.90 -4.78
N GLN A 331 6.12 -6.13 -5.78
CA GLN A 331 6.28 -6.57 -7.17
C GLN A 331 7.69 -7.02 -7.49
N LEU A 332 8.04 -8.20 -7.01
CA LEU A 332 9.38 -8.74 -7.16
C LEU A 332 9.50 -9.56 -8.45
N LYS A 333 10.20 -9.02 -9.45
CA LYS A 333 10.45 -9.66 -10.75
C LYS A 333 11.95 -9.62 -11.09
N PRO A 334 12.66 -10.77 -11.06
CA PRO A 334 12.22 -12.09 -10.62
C PRO A 334 12.03 -12.17 -9.10
N ILE A 335 11.33 -13.20 -8.63
CA ILE A 335 11.21 -13.48 -7.19
C ILE A 335 12.59 -13.91 -6.65
N PRO A 336 13.15 -13.22 -5.63
CA PRO A 336 14.39 -13.61 -4.99
C PRO A 336 14.37 -15.04 -4.43
N ARG A 337 15.53 -15.70 -4.42
CA ARG A 337 15.68 -17.07 -3.89
C ARG A 337 15.33 -17.14 -2.41
N GLU A 338 15.57 -16.05 -1.68
CA GLU A 338 15.27 -15.91 -0.27
C GLU A 338 13.76 -15.99 0.01
N LEU A 339 12.93 -15.67 -0.98
CA LEU A 339 11.47 -15.71 -0.93
C LEU A 339 10.88 -17.00 -1.51
N ILE A 340 11.70 -18.03 -1.77
CA ILE A 340 11.23 -19.26 -2.40
C ILE A 340 10.22 -20.02 -1.52
N SER A 341 10.29 -19.86 -0.20
CA SER A 341 9.37 -20.45 0.78
C SER A 341 8.15 -19.57 1.07
N ALA A 342 8.10 -18.35 0.54
CA ALA A 342 6.99 -17.45 0.75
C ALA A 342 5.71 -18.00 0.11
N GLN A 343 4.57 -17.74 0.75
CA GLN A 343 3.26 -18.11 0.24
C GLN A 343 2.33 -16.90 0.21
N THR A 344 1.60 -16.70 -0.89
CA THR A 344 0.47 -15.77 -0.90
C THR A 344 -0.68 -16.33 -0.07
N VAL A 345 -1.01 -15.62 1.01
CA VAL A 345 -2.07 -16.00 1.96
C VAL A 345 -3.33 -15.18 1.75
N TYR A 346 -3.20 -13.96 1.24
CA TYR A 346 -4.31 -13.09 0.92
C TYR A 346 -4.07 -12.39 -0.42
N CYS A 347 -5.02 -12.46 -1.34
CA CYS A 347 -4.98 -11.72 -2.59
C CYS A 347 -6.38 -11.41 -3.09
N ILE A 348 -6.58 -10.18 -3.57
CA ILE A 348 -7.77 -9.77 -4.30
C ILE A 348 -7.29 -9.01 -5.54
N LEU A 349 -7.60 -9.54 -6.72
CA LEU A 349 -7.36 -8.87 -8.00
C LEU A 349 -8.68 -8.77 -8.78
N PRO A 350 -9.28 -7.57 -8.86
CA PRO A 350 -10.36 -7.30 -9.79
C PRO A 350 -9.81 -7.12 -11.22
N LEU A 351 -10.55 -7.63 -12.20
CA LEU A 351 -10.22 -7.60 -13.62
C LEU A 351 -11.50 -7.38 -14.44
N ILE A 352 -11.36 -6.72 -15.59
CA ILE A 352 -12.44 -6.58 -16.58
C ILE A 352 -11.96 -7.22 -17.88
N ALA A 353 -12.72 -8.18 -18.40
CA ALA A 353 -12.42 -8.78 -19.69
C ALA A 353 -12.87 -7.85 -20.81
N ARG A 354 -11.91 -7.36 -21.60
CA ARG A 354 -12.18 -6.58 -22.81
C ARG A 354 -12.01 -7.45 -24.05
N ASP A 355 -12.88 -7.27 -25.04
CA ASP A 355 -12.66 -7.89 -26.35
C ASP A 355 -11.52 -7.16 -27.07
N LYS A 356 -10.59 -7.92 -27.63
CA LYS A 356 -9.40 -7.43 -28.31
C LYS A 356 -9.74 -6.68 -29.61
N THR A 357 -10.94 -6.88 -30.15
CA THR A 357 -11.44 -6.30 -31.40
C THR A 357 -11.95 -4.88 -31.23
N ILE A 358 -12.52 -4.55 -30.06
CA ILE A 358 -13.19 -3.26 -29.79
C ILE A 358 -12.18 -2.10 -29.74
N ASP A 359 -10.94 -2.34 -29.29
CA ASP A 359 -9.88 -1.32 -29.28
C ASP A 359 -9.43 -0.85 -30.68
N ARG A 360 -9.93 -1.45 -31.77
CA ARG A 360 -9.49 -1.14 -33.15
C ARG A 360 -10.50 -0.38 -34.00
N SER A 361 -11.72 -0.16 -33.54
CA SER A 361 -12.78 0.46 -34.35
C SER A 361 -13.32 1.73 -33.70
N ASN A 362 -12.47 2.74 -33.57
CA ASN A 362 -12.92 4.12 -33.31
C ASN A 362 -13.15 4.89 -34.62
N THR A 363 -13.43 4.17 -35.70
CA THR A 363 -13.76 4.72 -37.02
C THR A 363 -15.18 4.34 -37.38
N ASP A 364 -16.09 5.18 -36.90
CA ASP A 364 -17.09 5.83 -37.75
C ASP A 364 -17.97 4.90 -38.60
N SER A 365 -19.11 4.44 -38.07
CA SER A 365 -20.41 4.42 -38.78
C SER A 365 -21.49 3.60 -38.06
N GLY A 366 -22.45 4.31 -37.45
CA GLY A 366 -23.88 4.09 -37.64
C GLY A 366 -24.48 2.69 -37.38
N LYS A 367 -24.48 2.25 -36.12
CA LYS A 367 -25.61 1.59 -35.41
C LYS A 367 -25.09 1.03 -34.08
N LEU A 368 -25.38 1.75 -32.98
CA LEU A 368 -25.10 1.29 -31.61
C LEU A 368 -26.10 0.20 -31.23
N GLU A 369 -25.84 -1.04 -31.61
CA GLU A 369 -26.30 -2.16 -30.80
C GLU A 369 -25.61 -2.01 -29.43
N PRO A 370 -26.32 -2.14 -28.30
CA PRO A 370 -25.70 -2.05 -26.99
C PRO A 370 -24.65 -3.17 -26.88
N ASP A 371 -23.40 -2.78 -26.64
CA ASP A 371 -22.31 -3.73 -26.49
C ASP A 371 -22.68 -4.79 -25.43
N PRO A 372 -22.39 -6.08 -25.69
CA PRO A 372 -22.63 -7.11 -24.69
C PRO A 372 -21.87 -6.77 -23.41
N PRO A 373 -22.47 -6.97 -22.22
CA PRO A 373 -21.84 -6.62 -20.97
C PRO A 373 -20.49 -7.34 -20.84
N GLN A 374 -19.43 -6.56 -20.60
CA GLN A 374 -18.08 -7.09 -20.44
C GLN A 374 -18.01 -7.97 -19.18
N PRO A 375 -17.53 -9.21 -19.27
CA PRO A 375 -17.39 -10.07 -18.10
C PRO A 375 -16.43 -9.45 -17.09
N LYS A 376 -16.87 -9.35 -15.84
CA LYS A 376 -16.05 -8.91 -14.72
C LYS A 376 -15.49 -10.13 -14.03
N ILE A 377 -14.26 -10.04 -13.55
CA ILE A 377 -13.53 -11.16 -12.99
C ILE A 377 -12.92 -10.72 -11.66
N VAL A 378 -12.98 -11.58 -10.65
CA VAL A 378 -12.23 -11.40 -9.40
C VAL A 378 -11.42 -12.65 -9.16
N VAL A 379 -10.10 -12.48 -9.05
CA VAL A 379 -9.20 -13.54 -8.60
C VAL A 379 -9.00 -13.37 -7.10
N LEU A 380 -9.34 -14.39 -6.33
CA LEU A 380 -9.35 -14.36 -4.88
C LEU A 380 -8.41 -15.43 -4.32
N LYS A 381 -7.69 -15.05 -3.26
CA LYS A 381 -6.95 -15.96 -2.40
C LYS A 381 -7.23 -15.59 -0.94
N ARG A 382 -7.77 -16.54 -0.19
CA ARG A 382 -7.92 -16.45 1.28
C ARG A 382 -7.49 -17.77 1.88
N TYR A 383 -6.24 -17.85 2.36
CA TYR A 383 -5.71 -19.08 2.94
C TYR A 383 -6.63 -19.56 4.08
N PRO A 384 -6.91 -20.88 4.19
CA PRO A 384 -6.32 -22.02 3.48
C PRO A 384 -6.99 -22.36 2.15
N ARG A 385 -8.01 -21.63 1.72
CA ARG A 385 -8.77 -21.94 0.49
C ARG A 385 -7.85 -21.91 -0.73
N ASP A 386 -8.29 -22.61 -1.77
CA ASP A 386 -7.66 -22.59 -3.07
C ASP A 386 -7.72 -21.20 -3.72
N TRP A 387 -7.01 -21.03 -4.83
CA TRP A 387 -7.21 -19.87 -5.68
C TRP A 387 -8.59 -19.99 -6.33
N GLU A 388 -9.38 -18.94 -6.26
CA GLU A 388 -10.74 -18.91 -6.78
C GLU A 388 -10.84 -17.79 -7.84
N VAL A 389 -11.45 -18.10 -8.98
CA VAL A 389 -11.75 -17.12 -10.03
C VAL A 389 -13.25 -16.99 -10.10
N PHE A 390 -13.76 -15.84 -9.70
CA PHE A 390 -15.17 -15.48 -9.81
C PHE A 390 -15.41 -14.68 -11.08
N VAL A 391 -16.53 -14.91 -11.75
CA VAL A 391 -16.93 -14.25 -12.99
C VAL A 391 -18.35 -13.72 -12.82
N ASP A 392 -18.58 -12.45 -13.17
CA ASP A 392 -19.88 -11.79 -13.22
C ASP A 392 -20.19 -11.40 -14.67
N ILE A 393 -21.32 -11.89 -15.19
CA ILE A 393 -21.84 -11.60 -16.54
C ILE A 393 -23.14 -10.77 -16.50
N GLY A 394 -23.48 -10.20 -15.34
CA GLY A 394 -24.67 -9.38 -15.11
C GLY A 394 -25.58 -9.89 -13.99
N ASP A 395 -25.33 -11.09 -13.46
CA ASP A 395 -26.13 -11.76 -12.43
C ASP A 395 -25.39 -11.93 -11.08
N GLY A 396 -24.26 -11.23 -10.91
CA GLY A 396 -23.42 -11.31 -9.72
C GLY A 396 -22.25 -12.27 -9.89
N PHE A 397 -21.28 -12.19 -8.98
CA PHE A 397 -20.09 -13.02 -9.04
C PHE A 397 -20.40 -14.49 -8.73
N LYS A 398 -20.08 -15.37 -9.69
CA LYS A 398 -20.18 -16.83 -9.57
C LYS A 398 -18.80 -17.47 -9.70
N LEU A 399 -18.59 -18.58 -9.00
CA LEU A 399 -17.32 -19.31 -9.05
C LEU A 399 -17.13 -19.94 -10.43
N GLY A 400 -16.15 -19.45 -11.20
CA GLY A 400 -15.84 -19.93 -12.55
C GLY A 400 -14.73 -20.97 -12.60
N ALA A 401 -13.74 -20.88 -11.71
CA ALA A 401 -12.68 -21.88 -11.60
C ALA A 401 -11.98 -21.86 -10.25
N THR A 402 -11.35 -22.98 -9.91
CA THR A 402 -10.45 -23.11 -8.76
C THR A 402 -9.07 -23.63 -9.18
N ALA A 403 -8.03 -23.25 -8.45
CA ALA A 403 -6.70 -23.83 -8.56
C ALA A 403 -6.10 -24.12 -7.18
N PRO A 404 -5.45 -25.27 -6.98
CA PRO A 404 -4.88 -25.63 -5.69
C PRO A 404 -3.99 -24.55 -5.08
N ALA A 405 -4.12 -24.30 -3.78
CA ALA A 405 -3.40 -23.27 -3.03
C ALA A 405 -1.87 -23.32 -3.18
N GLY A 406 -1.29 -24.50 -3.40
CA GLY A 406 0.14 -24.71 -3.57
C GLY A 406 0.61 -24.67 -5.03
N ARG A 407 -0.30 -24.60 -6.02
CA ARG A 407 0.04 -24.62 -7.44
C ARG A 407 0.81 -23.38 -7.87
N TYR A 408 0.43 -22.22 -7.33
CA TYR A 408 1.05 -20.93 -7.61
C TYR A 408 1.51 -20.30 -6.29
N LYS A 409 2.79 -19.91 -6.24
CA LYS A 409 3.37 -19.22 -5.06
C LYS A 409 2.82 -17.81 -4.90
N LYS A 410 2.66 -17.15 -6.04
CA LYS A 410 1.96 -15.88 -6.23
C LYS A 410 0.67 -16.14 -7.01
N MET A 411 0.07 -15.08 -7.52
CA MET A 411 -1.09 -15.11 -8.40
C MET A 411 -0.92 -16.08 -9.59
N PRO A 412 -2.00 -16.78 -9.99
CA PRO A 412 -2.03 -17.54 -11.23
C PRO A 412 -1.66 -16.67 -12.44
N PRO A 413 -0.97 -17.23 -13.45
CA PRO A 413 -0.61 -16.48 -14.64
C PRO A 413 -1.86 -16.05 -15.41
N MET A 414 -1.80 -14.87 -16.04
CA MET A 414 -2.93 -14.29 -16.77
C MET A 414 -3.47 -15.20 -17.87
N GLU A 415 -2.61 -16.00 -18.51
CA GLU A 415 -3.00 -16.98 -19.52
C GLU A 415 -3.91 -18.07 -18.93
N TRP A 416 -3.64 -18.48 -17.68
CA TRP A 416 -4.48 -19.46 -16.99
C TRP A 416 -5.82 -18.85 -16.59
N ILE A 417 -5.81 -17.62 -16.05
CA ILE A 417 -7.03 -16.89 -15.68
C ILE A 417 -7.92 -16.69 -16.91
N ALA A 418 -7.36 -16.17 -18.00
CA ALA A 418 -8.09 -15.97 -19.26
C ALA A 418 -8.66 -17.29 -19.82
N GLY A 419 -7.89 -18.38 -19.75
CA GLY A 419 -8.35 -19.70 -20.16
C GLY A 419 -9.48 -20.24 -19.27
N ALA A 420 -9.45 -19.98 -17.97
CA ALA A 420 -10.50 -20.36 -17.03
C ALA A 420 -11.80 -19.59 -17.31
N VAL A 421 -11.71 -18.27 -17.47
CA VAL A 421 -12.86 -17.41 -17.80
C VAL A 421 -13.47 -17.82 -19.13
N LYS A 422 -12.65 -18.07 -20.17
CA LYS A 422 -13.15 -18.52 -21.47
C LYS A 422 -13.96 -19.82 -21.37
N ARG A 423 -13.48 -20.81 -20.60
CA ARG A 423 -14.22 -22.07 -20.38
C ARG A 423 -15.55 -21.83 -19.67
N TYR A 424 -15.56 -20.98 -18.64
CA TYR A 424 -16.78 -20.62 -17.92
C TYR A 424 -17.82 -19.96 -18.85
N LEU A 425 -17.39 -18.99 -19.67
CA LEU A 425 -18.29 -18.34 -20.63
C LEU A 425 -18.82 -19.30 -21.70
N GLN A 426 -18.04 -20.32 -22.07
CA GLN A 426 -18.47 -21.35 -23.02
C GLN A 426 -19.50 -22.31 -22.41
N SER A 427 -19.43 -22.61 -21.11
CA SER A 427 -20.42 -23.48 -20.45
C SER A 427 -21.76 -22.80 -20.17
N MET A 428 -21.82 -21.47 -20.26
CA MET A 428 -23.04 -20.69 -20.10
C MET A 428 -23.82 -20.49 -21.42
N ARG A 429 -23.22 -20.88 -22.55
CA ARG A 429 -23.85 -20.91 -23.87
C ARG A 429 -24.35 -22.30 -24.16
#